data_AF-Q5BS16-F1
#
_entry.id   AF-Q5BS16-F1
#
_cell.length_a   1.000
_cell.length_b   1.000
_cell.length_c   1.000
_cell.angle_alpha   90.00
_cell.angle_beta   90.00
_cell.angle_gamma   90.00
#
_symmetry.space_group_name_H-M   'P 1'
#
loop_
_entity.id
_entity.type
_entity.pdbx_description
1 polymer ?
#
loop_
_entity_poly.entity_id
_entity_poly.type
_entity_poly.pdbx_seq_one_letter_code
_entity_poly.pdbx_strand_id
1 'polypeptide(L)' 'ECCDIFGLADMHNAEQLKAHTLEFIMLHAHDVCETEGYEQLVRHRPRLLNECFRSLASQQLPLRCWARKRPRQS' A
#
# COMPACT_ATOMS: atom_id res chain seq x y z
N GLU A 1 -6.23 -1.48 -11.90
CA GLU A 1 -5.64 -2.23 -10.77
C GLU A 1 -5.60 -1.37 -9.49
N CYS A 2 -5.12 -1.90 -8.35
CA CYS A 2 -5.07 -1.14 -7.07
C CYS A 2 -4.27 0.17 -7.16
N CYS A 3 -3.22 0.20 -7.98
CA CYS A 3 -2.43 1.40 -8.27
C CYS A 3 -3.24 2.51 -8.97
N ASP A 4 -4.21 2.15 -9.81
CA ASP A 4 -5.10 3.13 -10.45
C ASP A 4 -6.07 3.71 -9.44
N ILE A 5 -6.64 2.86 -8.58
CA ILE A 5 -7.52 3.29 -7.49
C ILE A 5 -6.76 4.24 -6.55
N PHE A 6 -5.50 3.94 -6.24
CA PHE A 6 -4.66 4.79 -5.40
C PHE A 6 -4.45 6.17 -6.04
N GLY A 7 -4.14 6.22 -7.33
CA GLY A 7 -3.97 7.48 -8.05
C GLY A 7 -5.26 8.28 -8.23
N LEU A 8 -6.41 7.59 -8.43
CA LEU A 8 -7.72 8.24 -8.47
C LEU A 8 -8.11 8.79 -7.10
N ALA A 9 -7.87 8.03 -6.03
CA ALA A 9 -8.14 8.48 -4.67
C ALA A 9 -7.34 9.73 -4.30
N ASP A 10 -6.07 9.80 -4.72
CA ASP A 10 -5.25 11.01 -4.57
C ASP A 10 -5.81 12.20 -5.36
N MET A 11 -6.13 12.01 -6.64
CA MET A 11 -6.67 13.07 -7.50
C MET A 11 -7.98 13.66 -6.96
N HIS A 12 -8.84 12.81 -6.38
CA HIS A 12 -10.11 13.22 -5.79
C HIS A 12 -10.01 13.62 -4.32
N ASN A 13 -8.79 13.67 -3.76
CA ASN A 13 -8.53 13.99 -2.36
C ASN A 13 -9.34 13.12 -1.38
N ALA A 14 -9.59 11.87 -1.77
CA ALA A 14 -10.36 10.89 -1.04
C ALA A 14 -9.48 10.17 -0.02
N GLU A 15 -9.13 10.85 1.08
CA GLU A 15 -8.10 10.40 2.03
C GLU A 15 -8.37 9.02 2.63
N GLN A 16 -9.63 8.69 2.96
CA GLN A 16 -9.98 7.37 3.51
C GLN A 16 -9.73 6.25 2.50
N LEU A 17 -10.12 6.46 1.23
CA LEU A 17 -9.91 5.48 0.16
C LEU A 17 -8.42 5.35 -0.15
N LYS A 18 -7.70 6.47 -0.15
CA LYS A 18 -6.25 6.50 -0.36
C LYS A 18 -5.51 5.71 0.73
N ALA A 19 -5.87 5.90 1.99
CA ALA A 19 -5.30 5.17 3.13
C ALA A 19 -5.58 3.66 3.06
N HIS A 20 -6.82 3.25 2.76
CA HIS A 20 -7.16 1.83 2.61
C HIS A 20 -6.45 1.17 1.42
N THR A 21 -6.35 1.89 0.29
CA THR A 21 -5.67 1.37 -0.89
C THR A 21 -4.16 1.26 -0.63
N LEU A 22 -3.58 2.22 0.08
CA LEU A 22 -2.19 2.16 0.53
C LEU A 22 -1.95 0.92 1.39
N GLU A 23 -2.78 0.68 2.41
CA GLU A 23 -2.67 -0.51 3.28
C GLU A 23 -2.73 -1.81 2.46
N PHE A 24 -3.64 -1.88 1.50
CA PHE A 24 -3.74 -3.04 0.59
C PHE A 24 -2.46 -3.23 -0.23
N ILE A 25 -1.92 -2.15 -0.83
CA ILE A 25 -0.67 -2.17 -1.59
C ILE A 25 0.50 -2.62 -0.71
N MET A 26 0.57 -2.15 0.54
CA MET A 26 1.63 -2.54 1.47
C MET A 26 1.54 -4.02 1.85
N LEU A 27 0.32 -4.52 2.11
CA LEU A 27 0.09 -5.90 2.53
C LEU A 27 0.43 -6.92 1.41
N HIS A 28 0.20 -6.54 0.16
CA HIS A 28 0.43 -7.38 -1.02
C HIS A 28 1.60 -6.87 -1.87
N ALA A 29 2.55 -6.15 -1.26
CA ALA A 29 3.61 -5.46 -1.99
C ALA A 29 4.43 -6.38 -2.90
N HIS A 30 4.60 -7.65 -2.52
CA HIS A 30 5.29 -8.66 -3.32
C HIS A 30 4.61 -8.88 -4.67
N ASP A 31 3.30 -9.12 -4.68
CA ASP A 31 2.55 -9.36 -5.92
C ASP A 31 2.31 -8.05 -6.68
N VAL A 32 2.05 -6.95 -5.96
CA VAL A 32 1.77 -5.64 -6.57
C VAL A 32 2.95 -5.14 -7.38
N CYS A 33 4.19 -5.35 -6.95
CA CYS A 33 5.37 -4.88 -7.68
C CYS A 33 5.61 -5.58 -9.02
N GLU A 34 4.92 -6.70 -9.28
CA GLU A 34 4.97 -7.43 -10.55
C GLU A 34 3.84 -7.02 -11.53
N THR A 35 2.95 -6.12 -11.11
CA THR A 35 1.81 -5.67 -11.94
C THR A 35 2.19 -4.50 -12.86
N GLU A 36 1.58 -4.45 -14.05
CA GLU A 36 1.71 -3.31 -14.95
C GLU A 36 1.23 -2.01 -14.28
N GLY A 37 0.14 -2.08 -13.50
CA GLY A 37 -0.35 -0.93 -12.74
C GLY A 37 0.70 -0.32 -11.79
N TYR A 38 1.58 -1.14 -11.21
CA TYR A 38 2.71 -0.64 -10.41
C TYR A 38 3.78 0.03 -11.26
N GLU A 39 4.17 -0.55 -12.41
CA GLU A 39 5.11 0.08 -13.32
C GLU A 39 4.62 1.45 -13.79
N GLN A 40 3.33 1.55 -14.12
CA GLN A 40 2.68 2.82 -14.49
C GLN A 40 2.69 3.82 -13.33
N LEU A 41 2.44 3.37 -12.10
CA LEU A 41 2.50 4.21 -10.90
C LEU A 41 3.91 4.78 -10.70
N VAL A 42 4.95 3.95 -10.84
CA VAL A 42 6.36 4.34 -10.72
C VAL A 42 6.71 5.38 -11.80
N ARG A 43 6.30 5.14 -13.05
CA ARG A 43 6.65 5.99 -14.20
C ARG A 43 5.93 7.34 -14.18
N HIS A 44 4.63 7.35 -13.88
CA HIS A 44 3.80 8.53 -14.05
C HIS A 44 3.53 9.29 -12.75
N ARG A 45 3.63 8.62 -11.60
CA ARG A 45 3.27 9.20 -10.30
C ARG A 45 4.31 8.86 -9.20
N PRO A 46 5.61 9.17 -9.39
CA PRO A 46 6.65 8.84 -8.41
C PRO A 46 6.44 9.52 -7.04
N ARG A 47 5.71 10.64 -6.97
CA ARG A 47 5.36 11.29 -5.70
C ARG A 47 4.46 10.42 -4.83
N LEU A 48 3.52 9.68 -5.44
CA LEU A 48 2.64 8.76 -4.72
C LEU A 48 3.42 7.59 -4.15
N LEU A 49 4.36 7.05 -4.91
CA LEU A 49 5.26 6.00 -4.42
C LEU A 49 6.09 6.49 -3.22
N ASN A 50 6.65 7.70 -3.31
CA ASN A 50 7.39 8.31 -2.20
C ASN A 50 6.50 8.52 -0.97
N GLU A 51 5.22 8.84 -1.17
CA GLU A 51 4.27 8.92 -0.07
C GLU A 51 4.03 7.56 0.57
N CYS A 52 3.92 6.48 -0.21
CA CYS A 52 3.85 5.12 0.33
C CYS A 52 5.05 4.83 1.25
N PHE A 53 6.27 5.12 0.78
CA PHE A 53 7.50 4.93 1.57
C PHE A 53 7.55 5.82 2.81
N ARG A 54 7.14 7.08 2.69
CA ARG A 54 7.13 8.03 3.80
C ARG A 54 6.09 7.64 4.84
N SER A 55 4.93 7.18 4.40
CA SER A 55 3.87 6.64 5.24
C SER A 55 4.36 5.39 5.96
N LEU A 56 5.03 4.46 5.26
CA LEU A 56 5.68 3.28 5.87
C LEU A 56 6.72 3.65 6.93
N ALA A 57 7.58 4.62 6.66
CA ALA A 57 8.61 5.06 7.59
C ALA A 57 8.02 5.81 8.81
N SER A 58 6.93 6.54 8.61
CA SER A 58 6.23 7.28 9.68
C SER A 58 5.33 6.38 10.53
N GLN A 59 4.85 5.27 9.96
CA GLN A 59 4.15 4.26 10.71
C GLN A 59 5.17 3.52 11.57
N GLN A 60 5.13 3.77 12.89
CA GLN A 60 5.42 2.69 13.84
C GLN A 60 4.36 1.62 13.57
N LEU A 61 4.55 0.78 12.55
CA LEU A 61 3.71 -0.37 12.29
C LEU A 61 3.52 -1.07 13.64
N PRO A 62 2.29 -1.17 14.18
CA PRO A 62 2.06 -2.15 15.21
C PRO A 62 2.43 -3.46 14.52
N LEU A 63 3.50 -4.08 15.01
CA LEU A 63 3.88 -5.47 14.75
C LEU A 63 2.75 -6.46 15.14
N ARG A 64 1.48 -6.06 15.14
CA ARG A 64 0.31 -6.85 15.48
C ARG A 64 -0.33 -7.49 14.24
N CYS A 65 -0.13 -6.94 13.04
CA CYS A 65 -0.71 -7.50 11.82
C CYS A 65 0.11 -8.63 11.17
N TRP A 66 1.43 -8.72 11.42
CA TRP A 66 2.25 -9.87 11.00
C TRP A 66 2.08 -11.10 11.92
N ALA A 67 1.43 -10.94 13.08
CA ALA A 67 1.17 -12.02 14.02
C ALA A 67 -0.10 -12.82 13.65
N ARG A 68 -0.22 -13.30 12.40
CA ARG A 68 -1.19 -14.36 12.10
C ARG A 68 -0.49 -15.71 12.15
N LYS A 69 -0.93 -16.48 13.16
CA LYS A 69 -0.69 -17.90 13.48
C LYS A 69 0.51 -18.19 14.38
N ARG A 70 0.30 -18.09 15.70
CA ARG A 70 0.85 -19.10 16.60
C ARG A 70 -0.08 -20.33 16.52
N PRO A 71 0.38 -21.51 16.07
CA PRO A 71 -0.41 -22.72 16.25
C PRO A 71 -0.59 -22.97 17.75
N ARG A 72 -1.82 -23.25 18.18
CA ARG A 72 -2.15 -23.66 19.55
C ARG A 72 -1.46 -24.99 19.82
N GLN A 73 -0.50 -24.99 20.74
CA GLN A 73 0.03 -26.21 21.35
C GLN A 73 -1.02 -26.75 22.32
N SER A 74 -1.40 -28.01 22.12
CA SER A 74 -2.26 -28.82 22.99
C SER A 74 -1.70 -29.00 24.39
#